data_AF-A0A8H5WX12-F1
#
_entry.id   AF-A0A8H5WX12-F1
#
_cell.length_a   1.000
_cell.length_b   1.000
_cell.length_c   1.000
_cell.angle_alpha   90.00
_cell.angle_beta   90.00
_cell.angle_gamma   90.00
#
_symmetry.space_group_name_H-M   'P 1'
#
loop_
_entity.id
_entity.type
_entity.pdbx_description
1 polymer ?
#
loop_
_entity_poly.entity_id
_entity_poly.type
_entity_poly.pdbx_seq_one_letter_code
_entity_poly.pdbx_strand_id
1 'polypeptide(L)'
;MSSQQDTFNPANVPKPEKISERRQYIDQYIQRFHKDLVPQIDMARKEARSYMCRYYHNNRGMIDVPAVYFEYTIDKTLWQNIFLHLGEQAPAWPWKKGPDRDDISAGMSMAYKEWRIEMGLPVNMSHQTDQQRAHHLELQLSNAQQEIERLNLHLQDANTLHQELKEAMQGWLNDKDALLKSKDQEILRLRMDGSNSGES
;
A
#
# COMPACT_ATOMS: atom_id res chain seq x y z
N MET A 1 29.78 -31.71 3.15
CA MET A 1 28.77 -31.74 4.22
C MET A 1 27.40 -31.87 3.54
N SER A 2 26.78 -33.05 3.69
CA SER A 2 25.47 -33.55 3.23
C SER A 2 24.77 -32.96 1.99
N SER A 3 24.92 -33.62 0.84
CA SER A 3 23.85 -33.68 -0.17
C SER A 3 22.88 -34.81 0.20
N GLN A 4 21.87 -34.50 1.02
CA GLN A 4 20.64 -35.29 1.01
C GLN A 4 19.88 -34.85 -0.25
N GLN A 5 20.08 -35.56 -1.35
CA GLN A 5 19.11 -35.55 -2.44
C GLN A 5 17.84 -36.20 -1.90
N ASP A 6 16.98 -35.36 -1.34
CA ASP A 6 15.62 -35.68 -0.98
C ASP A 6 14.95 -36.26 -2.24
N THR A 7 14.84 -37.58 -2.27
CA THR A 7 14.42 -38.29 -3.47
C THR A 7 12.91 -38.13 -3.57
N PHE A 8 12.44 -37.21 -4.41
CA PHE A 8 11.02 -36.99 -4.65
C PHE A 8 10.32 -38.32 -4.94
N ASN A 9 9.37 -38.69 -4.07
CA ASN A 9 8.57 -39.90 -4.23
C ASN A 9 7.14 -39.52 -4.64
N PRO A 10 6.72 -39.80 -5.90
CA PRO A 10 5.38 -39.45 -6.39
C PRO A 10 4.26 -40.25 -5.71
N ALA A 11 4.56 -41.31 -4.94
CA ALA A 11 3.55 -42.01 -4.15
C ALA A 11 3.22 -41.28 -2.83
N ASN A 12 4.10 -40.38 -2.36
CA ASN A 12 3.90 -39.64 -1.12
C ASN A 12 3.12 -38.35 -1.36
N VAL A 13 1.86 -38.51 -1.75
CA VAL A 13 0.95 -37.40 -2.06
C VAL A 13 0.51 -36.73 -0.74
N PRO A 14 0.73 -35.41 -0.55
CA PRO A 14 0.36 -34.73 0.68
C PRO A 14 -1.16 -34.61 0.82
N LYS A 15 -1.64 -34.20 2.00
CA LYS A 15 -3.07 -33.99 2.22
C LYS A 15 -3.62 -32.88 1.30
N PRO A 16 -4.78 -33.07 0.67
CA PRO A 16 -5.33 -32.10 -0.28
C PRO A 16 -5.70 -30.77 0.36
N GLU A 17 -5.88 -30.66 1.68
CA GLU A 17 -6.17 -29.41 2.39
C GLU A 17 -4.90 -28.54 2.59
N LYS A 18 -3.72 -29.16 2.54
CA LYS A 18 -2.43 -28.48 2.81
C LYS A 18 -1.94 -27.73 1.56
N ILE A 19 -2.40 -26.49 1.39
CA ILE A 19 -2.15 -25.67 0.19
C ILE A 19 -0.66 -25.61 -0.19
N SER A 20 0.23 -25.26 0.75
CA SER A 20 1.66 -25.11 0.48
C SER A 20 2.32 -26.45 0.10
N GLU A 21 2.02 -27.52 0.83
CA GLU A 21 2.55 -28.87 0.57
C GLU A 21 2.07 -29.39 -0.79
N ARG A 22 0.79 -29.15 -1.13
CA ARG A 22 0.19 -29.51 -2.41
C ARG A 22 0.89 -28.84 -3.59
N ARG A 23 1.12 -27.52 -3.49
CA ARG A 23 1.82 -26.77 -4.54
C ARG A 23 3.27 -27.21 -4.67
N GLN A 24 3.97 -27.42 -3.55
CA GLN A 24 5.33 -27.95 -3.55
C GLN A 24 5.40 -29.33 -4.23
N TYR A 25 4.44 -30.22 -3.95
CA TYR A 25 4.36 -31.52 -4.61
C TYR A 25 4.19 -31.38 -6.13
N ILE A 26 3.28 -30.51 -6.59
CA ILE A 26 3.03 -30.26 -8.02
C ILE A 26 4.30 -29.75 -8.70
N ASP A 27 4.94 -28.73 -8.12
CA ASP A 27 6.15 -28.13 -8.68
C ASP A 27 7.29 -29.15 -8.75
N GLN A 28 7.50 -29.95 -7.70
CA GLN A 28 8.51 -31.01 -7.69
C GLN A 28 8.20 -32.14 -8.69
N TYR A 29 6.93 -32.53 -8.84
CA TYR A 29 6.52 -33.53 -9.81
C TYR A 29 6.85 -33.07 -11.23
N ILE A 30 6.44 -31.85 -11.59
CA ILE A 30 6.71 -31.27 -12.91
C ILE A 30 8.22 -31.13 -13.11
N GLN A 31 8.95 -30.61 -12.12
CA GLN A 31 10.40 -30.46 -12.22
C GLN A 31 11.12 -31.79 -12.46
N ARG A 32 10.63 -32.89 -11.87
CA ARG A 32 11.28 -34.21 -11.95
C ARG A 32 10.93 -34.96 -13.22
N PHE A 33 9.67 -34.93 -13.64
CA PHE A 33 9.16 -35.77 -14.73
C PHE A 33 8.88 -35.01 -16.04
N HIS A 34 8.72 -33.68 -15.97
CA HIS A 34 8.32 -32.80 -17.08
C HIS A 34 9.05 -31.46 -17.01
N LYS A 35 10.39 -31.52 -16.92
CA LYS A 35 11.27 -30.37 -16.65
C LYS A 35 11.08 -29.23 -17.67
N ASP A 36 10.73 -29.57 -18.90
CA ASP A 36 10.42 -28.65 -20.00
C ASP A 36 9.18 -27.79 -19.74
N LEU A 37 8.27 -28.23 -18.88
CA LEU A 37 7.05 -27.49 -18.51
C LEU A 37 7.26 -26.54 -17.33
N VAL A 38 8.38 -26.64 -16.59
CA VAL A 38 8.68 -25.80 -15.43
C VAL A 38 8.54 -24.30 -15.71
N PRO A 39 9.05 -23.75 -16.84
CA PRO A 39 8.91 -22.32 -17.14
C PRO A 39 7.45 -21.85 -17.31
N GLN A 40 6.52 -22.77 -17.53
CA GLN A 40 5.11 -22.48 -17.80
C GLN A 40 4.25 -22.51 -16.53
N ILE A 41 4.76 -23.04 -15.41
CA ILE A 41 3.98 -23.27 -14.18
C ILE A 41 3.31 -21.99 -13.69
N ASP A 42 4.06 -20.89 -13.57
CA ASP A 42 3.52 -19.64 -13.00
C ASP A 42 2.46 -19.00 -13.90
N MET A 43 2.67 -19.04 -15.22
CA MET A 43 1.70 -18.56 -16.20
C MET A 43 0.43 -19.41 -16.16
N ALA A 44 0.56 -20.73 -16.19
CA ALA A 44 -0.56 -21.66 -16.07
C ALA A 44 -1.33 -21.47 -14.77
N ARG A 45 -0.64 -21.16 -13.66
CA ARG A 45 -1.28 -20.92 -12.34
C ARG A 45 -2.08 -19.64 -12.35
N LYS A 46 -1.53 -18.58 -12.94
CA LYS A 46 -2.22 -17.29 -13.10
C LYS A 46 -3.46 -17.42 -13.97
N GLU A 47 -3.38 -18.16 -15.07
CA GLU A 47 -4.51 -18.44 -15.94
C GLU A 47 -5.58 -19.28 -15.24
N ALA A 48 -5.18 -20.34 -14.53
CA ALA A 48 -6.07 -21.15 -13.72
C ALA A 48 -6.81 -20.31 -12.66
N ARG A 49 -6.09 -19.42 -11.94
CA ARG A 49 -6.69 -18.47 -10.99
C ARG A 49 -7.73 -17.58 -11.69
N SER A 50 -7.37 -16.95 -12.80
CA SER A 50 -8.26 -16.06 -13.55
C SER A 50 -9.52 -16.79 -14.06
N TYR A 51 -9.34 -18.01 -14.57
CA TYR A 51 -10.45 -18.87 -14.97
C TYR A 51 -11.36 -19.22 -13.79
N MET A 52 -10.80 -19.68 -12.67
CA MET A 52 -11.59 -20.07 -11.51
C MET A 52 -12.33 -18.88 -10.90
N CYS A 53 -11.71 -17.70 -10.81
CA CYS A 53 -12.41 -16.49 -10.36
C CYS A 53 -13.66 -16.20 -11.21
N ARG A 54 -13.53 -16.24 -12.54
CA ARG A 54 -14.67 -16.05 -13.45
C ARG A 54 -15.71 -17.15 -13.29
N TYR A 55 -15.30 -18.40 -13.15
CA TYR A 55 -16.22 -19.52 -12.95
C TYR A 55 -17.04 -19.37 -11.66
N TYR A 56 -16.40 -19.05 -10.53
CA TYR A 56 -17.11 -18.85 -9.25
C TYR A 56 -18.04 -17.63 -9.30
N HIS A 57 -17.65 -16.56 -10.00
CA HIS A 57 -18.52 -15.41 -10.18
C HIS A 57 -19.71 -15.71 -11.11
N ASN A 58 -19.43 -16.10 -12.35
CA ASN A 58 -20.44 -16.19 -13.41
C ASN A 58 -21.32 -17.45 -13.28
N ASN A 59 -20.73 -18.59 -12.91
CA ASN A 59 -21.44 -19.87 -12.91
C ASN A 59 -21.98 -20.27 -11.54
N ARG A 60 -21.44 -19.71 -10.44
CA ARG A 60 -21.86 -20.03 -9.07
C ARG A 60 -22.52 -18.85 -8.35
N GLY A 61 -22.37 -17.61 -8.84
CA GLY A 61 -22.93 -16.43 -8.19
C GLY A 61 -22.37 -16.18 -6.79
N MET A 62 -21.19 -16.73 -6.46
CA MET A 62 -20.64 -16.65 -5.11
C MET A 62 -20.04 -15.27 -4.85
N ILE A 63 -20.22 -14.74 -3.64
CA ILE A 63 -19.60 -13.47 -3.20
C ILE A 63 -18.26 -13.76 -2.51
N ASP A 64 -18.24 -14.76 -1.63
CA ASP A 64 -17.05 -15.31 -1.00
C ASP A 64 -16.92 -16.80 -1.32
N VAL A 65 -15.69 -17.31 -1.26
CA VAL A 65 -15.39 -18.72 -1.47
C VAL A 65 -14.41 -19.20 -0.39
N PRO A 66 -14.58 -20.41 0.19
CA PRO A 66 -13.62 -20.94 1.15
C PRO A 66 -12.22 -21.10 0.54
N ALA A 67 -11.20 -20.64 1.26
CA ALA A 67 -9.84 -20.55 0.74
C ALA A 67 -9.27 -21.92 0.34
N VAL A 68 -9.47 -22.94 1.17
CA VAL A 68 -8.89 -24.28 0.97
C VAL A 68 -9.40 -24.90 -0.33
N TYR A 69 -10.72 -24.95 -0.52
CA TYR A 69 -11.32 -25.55 -1.70
C TYR A 69 -11.04 -24.75 -2.96
N PHE A 70 -11.07 -23.41 -2.88
CA PHE A 70 -10.77 -22.54 -4.00
C PHE A 70 -9.35 -22.77 -4.54
N GLU A 71 -8.35 -22.77 -3.65
CA GLU A 71 -6.95 -23.02 -4.03
C GLU A 71 -6.75 -24.42 -4.59
N TYR A 72 -7.44 -25.42 -4.04
CA TYR A 72 -7.43 -26.77 -4.59
C TYR A 72 -7.97 -26.82 -6.02
N THR A 73 -9.04 -26.09 -6.32
CA THR A 73 -9.58 -26.03 -7.68
C THR A 73 -8.63 -25.33 -8.66
N ILE A 74 -7.92 -24.29 -8.22
CA ILE A 74 -6.88 -23.64 -9.04
C ILE A 74 -5.77 -24.63 -9.38
N ASP A 75 -5.24 -25.33 -8.38
CA ASP A 75 -4.14 -26.28 -8.58
C ASP A 75 -4.56 -27.44 -9.49
N LYS A 76 -5.81 -27.91 -9.36
CA LYS A 76 -6.37 -28.93 -10.24
C LYS A 76 -6.53 -28.42 -11.68
N THR A 77 -7.00 -27.19 -11.87
CA THR A 77 -7.13 -26.58 -13.20
C THR A 77 -5.76 -26.35 -13.83
N LEU A 78 -4.77 -25.89 -13.05
CA LEU A 78 -3.38 -25.79 -13.50
C LEU A 78 -2.87 -27.14 -14.00
N TRP A 79 -3.09 -28.22 -13.24
CA TRP A 79 -2.63 -29.55 -13.61
C TRP A 79 -3.23 -30.02 -14.93
N GLN A 80 -4.53 -29.80 -15.11
CA GLN A 80 -5.22 -30.14 -16.35
C GLN A 80 -4.71 -29.33 -17.53
N ASN A 81 -4.48 -28.02 -17.33
CA ASN A 81 -4.05 -27.13 -18.40
C ASN A 81 -2.61 -27.42 -18.84
N ILE A 82 -1.69 -27.61 -17.90
CA ILE A 82 -0.27 -27.78 -18.22
C ILE A 82 -0.01 -29.10 -18.95
N PHE A 83 -0.77 -30.15 -18.63
CA PHE A 83 -0.66 -31.46 -19.28
C PHE A 83 -1.65 -31.68 -20.43
N LEU A 84 -2.46 -30.67 -20.79
CA LEU A 84 -3.50 -30.80 -21.82
C LEU A 84 -2.94 -31.30 -23.17
N HIS A 85 -1.76 -30.82 -23.54
CA HIS A 85 -1.08 -31.17 -24.79
C HIS A 85 -0.64 -32.64 -24.87
N LEU A 86 -0.55 -33.34 -23.73
CA LEU A 86 -0.17 -34.76 -23.67
C LEU A 86 -1.35 -35.71 -23.95
N GLY A 87 -2.58 -35.20 -23.98
CA GLY A 87 -3.78 -35.99 -24.24
C GLY A 87 -3.90 -37.19 -23.29
N GLU A 88 -3.97 -38.40 -23.84
CA GLU A 88 -4.07 -39.65 -23.05
C GLU A 88 -2.84 -39.95 -22.19
N GLN A 89 -1.68 -39.36 -22.52
CA GLN A 89 -0.45 -39.51 -21.74
C GLN A 89 -0.37 -38.54 -20.56
N ALA A 90 -1.34 -37.65 -20.39
CA ALA A 90 -1.38 -36.72 -19.29
C ALA A 90 -1.44 -37.49 -17.95
N PRO A 91 -0.57 -37.15 -16.97
CA PRO A 91 -0.61 -37.81 -15.68
C PRO A 91 -1.93 -37.51 -14.96
N ALA A 92 -2.50 -38.51 -14.30
CA ALA A 92 -3.73 -38.35 -13.55
C ALA A 92 -3.55 -37.38 -12.38
N TRP A 93 -4.60 -36.63 -12.05
CA TRP A 93 -4.61 -35.78 -10.86
C TRP A 93 -4.37 -36.64 -9.60
N PRO A 94 -3.35 -36.34 -8.76
CA PRO A 94 -2.92 -37.23 -7.67
C PRO A 94 -3.97 -37.47 -6.58
N TRP A 95 -4.89 -36.54 -6.39
CA TRP A 95 -5.89 -36.61 -5.32
C TRP A 95 -7.24 -37.15 -5.81
N LYS A 96 -7.57 -38.38 -5.40
CA LYS A 96 -8.88 -38.99 -5.70
C LYS A 96 -10.04 -38.24 -5.02
N LYS A 97 -9.83 -37.80 -3.77
CA LYS A 97 -10.78 -37.00 -3.00
C LYS A 97 -10.13 -35.64 -2.68
N GLY A 98 -10.86 -34.57 -2.98
CA GLY A 98 -10.44 -33.21 -2.64
C GLY A 98 -10.84 -32.82 -1.21
N PRO A 99 -10.47 -31.61 -0.78
CA PRO A 99 -10.89 -31.06 0.49
C PRO A 99 -12.41 -30.81 0.47
N ASP A 100 -12.99 -30.60 1.65
CA ASP A 100 -14.41 -30.24 1.76
C ASP A 100 -14.65 -28.86 1.11
N ARG A 101 -15.79 -28.73 0.43
CA ARG A 101 -16.18 -27.51 -0.30
C ARG A 101 -16.43 -26.35 0.65
N ASP A 102 -16.93 -26.66 1.84
CA ASP A 102 -17.32 -25.69 2.86
C ASP A 102 -16.23 -25.54 3.94
N ASP A 103 -15.02 -26.06 3.70
CA ASP A 103 -13.89 -25.95 4.63
C ASP A 103 -13.38 -24.50 4.73
N ILE A 104 -13.83 -23.83 5.78
CA ILE A 104 -13.40 -22.48 6.18
C ILE A 104 -12.24 -22.48 7.18
N SER A 105 -11.51 -23.59 7.36
CA SER A 105 -10.39 -23.67 8.31
C SER A 105 -9.27 -22.65 8.03
N ALA A 106 -9.09 -22.27 6.77
CA ALA A 106 -8.19 -21.18 6.34
C ALA A 106 -8.94 -19.87 6.00
N GLY A 107 -10.22 -19.76 6.39
CA GLY A 107 -11.09 -18.63 6.11
C GLY A 107 -11.56 -18.56 4.65
N MET A 108 -12.02 -17.37 4.25
CA MET A 108 -12.41 -17.07 2.87
C MET A 108 -11.19 -16.70 2.02
N SER A 109 -11.25 -16.98 0.73
CA SER A 109 -10.16 -16.72 -0.21
C SER A 109 -9.92 -15.21 -0.38
N MET A 110 -8.81 -14.73 0.16
CA MET A 110 -8.32 -13.36 -0.10
C MET A 110 -8.03 -13.15 -1.59
N ALA A 111 -7.49 -14.16 -2.27
CA ALA A 111 -7.18 -14.09 -3.69
C ALA A 111 -8.44 -13.87 -4.56
N TYR A 112 -9.57 -14.47 -4.19
CA TYR A 112 -10.85 -14.24 -4.87
C TYR A 112 -11.43 -12.85 -4.52
N LYS A 113 -11.34 -12.46 -3.24
CA LYS A 113 -11.78 -11.14 -2.77
C LYS A 113 -11.04 -10.00 -3.48
N GLU A 114 -9.71 -10.08 -3.60
CA GLU A 114 -8.88 -9.13 -4.35
C GLU A 114 -9.31 -9.04 -5.81
N TRP A 115 -9.47 -10.18 -6.48
CA TRP A 115 -9.92 -10.20 -7.87
C TRP A 115 -11.30 -9.54 -8.05
N ARG A 116 -12.22 -9.73 -7.10
CA ARG A 116 -13.52 -9.04 -7.14
C ARG A 116 -13.36 -7.53 -7.00
N ILE A 117 -12.49 -7.05 -6.10
CA ILE A 117 -12.18 -5.61 -5.93
C ILE A 117 -11.60 -5.04 -7.24
N GLU A 118 -10.63 -5.73 -7.84
CA GLU A 118 -10.03 -5.34 -9.12
C GLU A 118 -11.07 -5.22 -10.24
N MET A 119 -12.09 -6.07 -10.22
CA MET A 119 -13.20 -6.08 -11.20
C MET A 119 -14.35 -5.13 -10.82
N GLY A 120 -14.24 -4.37 -9.74
CA GLY A 120 -15.31 -3.48 -9.26
C GLY A 120 -16.57 -4.22 -8.77
N LEU A 121 -16.44 -5.48 -8.37
CA LEU A 121 -17.54 -6.33 -7.92
C LEU A 121 -17.76 -6.21 -6.40
N PRO A 122 -19.00 -6.38 -5.89
CA PRO A 122 -19.28 -6.35 -4.46
C PRO A 122 -18.50 -7.43 -3.72
N VAL A 123 -17.91 -7.10 -2.58
CA VAL A 123 -17.24 -8.04 -1.67
C VAL A 123 -17.87 -8.00 -0.29
N ASN A 124 -17.85 -9.12 0.41
CA ASN A 124 -18.29 -9.16 1.80
C ASN A 124 -17.19 -8.54 2.67
N MET A 125 -17.43 -7.32 3.13
CA MET A 125 -16.59 -6.66 4.12
C MET A 125 -17.02 -7.20 5.47
N SER A 126 -16.22 -8.07 6.09
CA SER A 126 -16.51 -8.46 7.46
C SER A 126 -16.42 -7.21 8.34
N HIS A 127 -17.44 -6.98 9.18
CA HIS A 127 -17.56 -5.84 10.09
C HIS A 127 -16.31 -5.57 10.95
N GLN A 128 -15.47 -6.57 11.20
CA GLN A 128 -14.20 -6.42 11.93
C GLN A 128 -13.17 -5.58 11.17
N THR A 129 -13.12 -5.67 9.84
CA THR A 129 -12.23 -4.85 9.00
C THR A 129 -12.68 -3.39 9.00
N ASP A 130 -14.00 -3.15 9.04
CA ASP A 130 -14.55 -1.80 9.08
C ASP A 130 -14.30 -1.14 10.44
N GLN A 131 -14.41 -1.88 11.54
CA GLN A 131 -14.07 -1.37 12.87
C GLN A 131 -12.57 -1.07 13.02
N GLN A 132 -11.70 -1.94 12.51
CA GLN A 132 -10.25 -1.68 12.50
C GLN A 132 -9.87 -0.49 11.61
N ARG A 133 -10.51 -0.38 10.44
CA ARG A 133 -10.31 0.74 9.52
C ARG A 133 -10.86 2.04 10.11
N ALA A 134 -12.03 2.02 10.75
CA ALA A 134 -12.60 3.17 11.44
C ALA A 134 -11.68 3.64 12.58
N HIS A 135 -11.22 2.72 13.43
CA HIS A 135 -10.28 3.04 14.50
C HIS A 135 -8.95 3.60 13.96
N HIS A 136 -8.44 3.05 12.84
CA HIS A 136 -7.24 3.59 12.20
C HIS A 136 -7.46 5.01 11.66
N LEU A 137 -8.62 5.26 11.03
CA LEU A 137 -8.98 6.59 10.52
C LEU A 137 -9.20 7.61 11.65
N GLU A 138 -9.81 7.20 12.77
CA GLU A 138 -9.96 8.05 13.96
C GLU A 138 -8.59 8.43 14.54
N LEU A 139 -7.64 7.50 14.60
CA LEU A 139 -6.28 7.78 15.02
C LEU A 139 -5.58 8.77 14.07
N GLN A 140 -5.73 8.58 12.76
CA GLN A 140 -5.17 9.51 11.77
C GLN A 140 -5.78 10.91 11.88
N LEU A 141 -7.10 11.02 12.09
CA LEU A 141 -7.78 12.29 12.29
C LEU A 141 -7.30 13.00 13.56
N SER A 142 -7.16 12.27 14.66
CA SER A 142 -6.63 12.83 15.91
C SER A 142 -5.21 13.37 15.74
N ASN A 143 -4.34 12.62 15.04
CA ASN A 143 -2.97 13.06 14.79
C ASN A 143 -2.94 14.31 13.89
N ALA A 144 -3.76 14.34 12.83
CA ALA A 144 -3.86 15.49 11.94
C ALA A 144 -4.38 16.74 12.66
N GLN A 145 -5.34 16.58 13.58
CA GLN A 145 -5.86 17.69 14.39
C GLN A 145 -4.78 18.27 15.32
N GLN A 146 -4.01 17.42 15.98
CA GLN A 146 -2.88 17.86 16.82
C GLN A 146 -1.82 18.60 16.00
N GLU A 147 -1.55 18.13 14.78
CA GLU A 147 -0.59 18.79 13.88
C GLU A 147 -1.08 20.17 13.42
N ILE A 148 -2.38 20.30 13.10
CA ILE A 148 -2.99 21.60 12.77
C ILE A 148 -2.90 22.56 13.95
N GLU A 149 -3.19 22.11 15.16
CA GLU A 149 -3.10 22.94 16.37
C GLU A 149 -1.67 23.43 16.62
N ARG A 150 -0.68 22.55 16.44
CA ARG A 150 0.74 22.91 16.53
C ARG A 150 1.14 23.94 15.48
N LEU A 151 0.69 23.79 14.23
CA LEU A 151 0.99 24.73 13.15
C LEU A 151 0.34 26.10 13.41
N ASN A 152 -0.86 26.13 13.97
CA ASN A 152 -1.53 27.38 14.35
C ASN A 152 -0.76 28.14 15.44
N LEU A 153 -0.21 27.46 16.44
CA LEU A 153 0.64 28.08 17.45
C LEU A 153 1.88 28.71 16.81
N HIS A 154 2.60 27.96 15.96
CA HIS A 154 3.77 28.51 15.25
C HIS A 154 3.42 29.72 14.37
N LEU A 155 2.24 29.72 13.75
CA LEU A 155 1.77 30.85 12.94
C LEU A 155 1.50 32.09 13.81
N GLN A 156 0.94 31.93 15.01
CA GLN A 156 0.74 33.02 15.96
C GLN A 156 2.07 33.62 16.43
N ASP A 157 3.05 32.77 16.76
CA ASP A 157 4.40 33.21 17.15
C ASP A 157 5.07 34.00 16.02
N ALA A 158 5.00 33.49 14.79
CA ALA A 158 5.55 34.16 13.62
C ALA A 158 4.90 35.52 13.37
N ASN A 159 3.57 35.63 13.53
CA ASN A 159 2.85 36.89 13.40
C ASN A 159 3.24 37.89 14.48
N THR A 160 3.45 37.42 15.71
CA THR A 160 3.91 38.27 16.83
C THR A 160 5.28 38.84 16.54
N LEU A 161 6.24 37.99 16.15
CA LEU A 161 7.59 38.42 15.77
C LEU A 161 7.57 39.40 14.58
N HIS A 162 6.71 39.15 13.59
CA HIS A 162 6.56 40.06 12.46
C HIS A 162 6.06 41.44 12.89
N GLN A 163 5.10 41.49 13.82
CA GLN A 163 4.56 42.74 14.34
C GLN A 163 5.61 43.51 15.17
N GLU A 164 6.34 42.82 16.04
CA GLU A 164 7.43 43.42 16.81
C GLU A 164 8.52 44.02 15.89
N LEU A 165 8.92 43.27 14.86
CA LEU A 165 9.91 43.75 13.89
C LEU A 165 9.40 45.00 13.15
N LYS A 166 8.13 44.99 12.75
CA LYS A 166 7.50 46.13 12.06
C LYS A 166 7.50 47.38 12.94
N GLU A 167 7.15 47.24 14.23
CA GLU A 167 7.16 48.34 15.19
C GLU A 167 8.57 48.88 15.44
N ALA A 168 9.56 48.00 15.58
CA ALA A 168 10.96 48.38 15.75
C ALA A 168 11.49 49.15 14.53
N MET A 169 11.18 48.70 13.31
CA MET A 169 11.56 49.39 12.08
C MET A 169 10.90 50.77 11.98
N GLN A 170 9.61 50.88 12.33
CA GLN A 170 8.91 52.16 12.32
C GLN A 170 9.49 53.13 13.34
N GLY A 171 9.84 52.66 14.54
CA GLY A 171 10.54 53.46 15.55
C GLY A 171 11.86 54.01 15.02
N TRP A 172 12.68 53.15 14.40
CA TRP A 172 13.95 53.55 13.81
C TRP A 172 13.80 54.60 12.69
N LEU A 173 12.80 54.44 11.82
CA LEU A 173 12.47 55.42 10.78
C LEU A 173 12.10 56.78 11.38
N ASN A 174 11.25 56.80 12.41
CA ASN A 174 10.85 58.03 13.08
C ASN A 174 12.05 58.74 13.74
N ASP A 175 12.95 58.00 14.36
CA ASP A 175 14.18 58.55 14.97
C ASP A 175 15.10 59.16 13.91
N LYS A 176 15.24 58.52 12.75
CA LYS A 176 16.03 59.04 11.63
C LYS A 176 15.43 60.31 11.05
N ASP A 177 14.11 60.37 10.89
CA ASP A 177 13.41 61.57 10.42
C ASP A 177 13.56 62.73 11.40
N ALA A 178 13.47 62.47 12.71
CA ALA A 178 13.69 63.48 13.74
C ALA A 178 15.12 64.02 13.72
N LEU A 179 16.12 63.15 13.55
CA LEU A 179 17.52 63.52 13.43
C LEU A 179 17.78 64.39 12.20
N LEU A 180 17.21 64.01 11.04
CA LEU A 180 17.33 64.79 9.80
C LEU A 180 16.74 66.19 9.96
N LYS A 181 15.53 66.31 10.51
CA LYS A 181 14.91 67.61 10.79
C LYS A 181 15.75 68.46 11.73
N SER A 182 16.32 67.85 12.78
CA SER A 182 17.23 68.55 13.70
C SER A 182 18.49 69.05 12.98
N LYS A 183 19.05 68.27 12.06
CA LYS A 183 20.23 68.65 11.28
C LYS A 183 19.92 69.77 10.28
N ASP A 184 18.76 69.73 9.64
CA ASP A 184 18.31 70.81 8.75
C ASP A 184 18.17 72.14 9.50
N GLN A 185 17.60 72.11 10.72
CA GLN A 185 17.51 73.29 11.57
C GLN A 185 18.88 73.84 11.97
N GLU A 186 19.85 72.96 12.28
CA GLU A 186 21.22 73.34 12.61
C GLU A 186 21.92 74.02 11.41
N ILE A 187 21.79 73.45 10.21
CA ILE A 187 22.33 74.03 8.97
C ILE A 187 21.72 75.41 8.70
N LEU A 188 20.40 75.58 8.89
CA LEU A 188 19.75 76.87 8.70
C LEU A 188 20.28 77.94 9.67
N ARG A 189 20.53 77.58 10.94
CA ARG A 189 21.14 78.50 11.93
C ARG A 189 22.55 78.92 11.50
N LEU A 190 23.40 77.96 11.16
CA LEU A 190 24.77 78.23 10.72
C LEU A 190 24.83 79.12 9.48
N ARG A 191 23.88 78.98 8.55
CA ARG A 191 23.78 79.89 7.38
C ARG A 191 23.46 81.33 7.79
N MET A 192 22.54 81.54 8.74
CA MET A 192 22.20 82.89 9.21
C MET A 192 23.38 83.54 9.95
N ASP A 193 24.09 82.78 10.79
CA ASP A 193 25.23 83.29 11.55
C ASP A 193 26.45 83.61 10.65
N GLY A 194 26.66 82.82 9.59
CA GLY A 194 27.71 83.06 8.59
C GLY A 194 27.45 84.26 7.67
N SER A 195 26.19 84.60 7.40
CA SER A 195 25.85 85.80 6.62
C SER A 195 26.04 87.10 7.41
N ASN A 196 25.90 87.06 8.74
CA ASN A 196 26.08 88.24 9.61
C ASN A 196 27.55 88.56 9.96
N SER A 197 28.50 87.66 9.64
CA SER A 197 29.92 87.81 9.97
C SER A 197 30.78 88.35 8.80
N GLY A 198 30.15 88.73 7.68
CA GLY A 198 30.83 89.28 6.48
C GLY A 198 30.66 90.79 6.22
N GLU A 199 30.02 91.54 7.13
CA GLU A 199 29.77 93.00 6.98
C GLU A 199 30.65 93.91 7.89
N SER A 200 31.83 93.45 8.32
CA SER A 200 32.82 94.30 9.00
C SER A 200 34.00 94.68 8.12
#